data_AF-A0A094AQP5-F1
#
_entry.id   AF-A0A094AQP5-F1
#
_cell.length_a   1.000
_cell.length_b   1.000
_cell.length_c   1.000
_cell.angle_alpha   90.00
_cell.angle_beta   90.00
_cell.angle_gamma   90.00
#
_symmetry.space_group_name_H-M   'P 1'
#
loop_
_entity.id
_entity.type
_entity.pdbx_description
1 polymer ?
#
loop_
_entity_poly.entity_id
_entity_poly.type
_entity_poly.pdbx_seq_one_letter_code
_entity_poly.pdbx_strand_id
1 'polypeptide(L)'
;MKSATAIAAALLVVLPQLTVAGTCWGYDDRPWANNVVCADSKTCCSSQGKCLPNKMCNTREDGKGDIVRGPCAVRPYDPELCGELCNYSKSIDLPPYPTHAAILDCAD
;
A
#
# COMPACT_ATOMS: atom_id res chain seq x y z
N MET A 1 30.67 13.80 -45.49
CA MET A 1 30.15 12.63 -44.74
C MET A 1 29.52 13.17 -43.46
N LYS A 2 28.26 12.81 -43.23
CA LYS A 2 27.40 13.28 -42.14
C LYS A 2 27.92 12.78 -40.79
N SER A 3 27.81 13.58 -39.74
CA SER A 3 27.51 13.07 -38.39
C SER A 3 27.10 14.22 -37.48
N ALA A 4 25.78 14.38 -37.33
CA ALA A 4 25.18 15.14 -36.25
C ALA A 4 24.86 14.14 -35.13
N THR A 5 25.56 14.26 -34.00
CA THR A 5 25.26 13.50 -32.78
C THR A 5 24.00 14.10 -32.14
N ALA A 6 22.92 13.32 -32.14
CA ALA A 6 21.64 13.70 -31.56
C ALA A 6 21.71 13.71 -30.03
N ILE A 7 21.27 14.81 -29.43
CA ILE A 7 21.06 14.96 -27.98
C ILE A 7 19.74 14.25 -27.65
N ALA A 8 19.80 13.09 -27.02
CA ALA A 8 18.62 12.43 -26.48
C ALA A 8 18.36 12.97 -25.06
N ALA A 9 17.54 14.01 -24.96
CA ALA A 9 17.02 14.48 -23.68
C ALA A 9 15.85 13.58 -23.25
N ALA A 10 16.11 12.68 -22.29
CA ALA A 10 15.05 11.91 -21.64
C ALA A 10 14.28 12.83 -20.69
N LEU A 11 13.16 13.39 -21.15
CA LEU A 11 12.19 14.05 -20.28
C LEU A 11 11.49 12.97 -19.42
N LEU A 12 11.96 12.81 -18.17
CA LEU A 12 11.17 12.17 -17.12
C LEU A 12 9.99 13.08 -16.80
N VAL A 13 8.84 12.80 -17.42
CA VAL A 13 7.57 13.44 -17.08
C VAL A 13 7.20 12.96 -15.68
N VAL A 14 7.45 13.78 -14.66
CA VAL A 14 6.89 13.59 -13.32
C VAL A 14 5.40 13.90 -13.43
N LEU A 15 4.58 12.88 -13.68
CA LEU A 15 3.13 13.05 -13.62
C LEU A 15 2.74 13.37 -12.17
N PRO A 16 2.01 14.48 -11.92
CA PRO A 16 1.40 14.67 -10.62
C PRO A 16 0.46 13.49 -10.38
N GLN A 17 0.57 12.88 -9.21
CA GLN A 17 -0.25 11.73 -8.85
C GLN A 17 -1.70 12.21 -8.73
N LEU A 18 -2.52 11.97 -9.76
CA LEU A 18 -3.95 12.23 -9.68
C LEU A 18 -4.50 11.31 -8.59
N THR A 19 -4.79 11.89 -7.43
CA THR A 19 -5.56 11.21 -6.40
C THR A 19 -6.95 10.97 -6.96
N VAL A 20 -7.25 9.70 -7.28
CA VAL A 20 -8.59 9.31 -7.71
C VAL A 20 -9.53 9.59 -6.53
N ALA A 21 -10.49 10.49 -6.72
CA ALA A 21 -11.54 10.75 -5.74
C ALA A 21 -12.48 9.53 -5.67
N GLY A 22 -12.14 8.56 -4.83
CA GLY A 22 -12.94 7.37 -4.55
C GLY A 22 -13.37 7.31 -3.09
N THR A 23 -14.51 6.67 -2.82
CA THR A 23 -14.93 6.38 -1.43
C THR A 23 -14.02 5.30 -0.86
N CYS A 24 -13.58 5.51 0.38
CA CYS A 24 -12.73 4.58 1.11
C CYS A 24 -13.56 3.84 2.16
N TRP A 25 -13.52 2.51 2.11
CA TRP A 25 -14.33 1.62 2.92
C TRP A 25 -13.46 0.92 3.96
N GLY A 26 -13.88 0.97 5.22
CA GLY A 26 -13.32 0.14 6.26
C GLY A 26 -13.59 -1.34 5.99
N TYR A 27 -12.91 -2.21 6.74
CA TYR A 27 -13.16 -3.66 6.73
C TYR A 27 -14.60 -3.99 7.18
N ASP A 28 -15.27 -3.08 7.88
CA ASP A 28 -16.67 -3.16 8.31
C ASP A 28 -17.68 -2.60 7.29
N ASP A 29 -17.26 -2.43 6.03
CA ASP A 29 -18.04 -1.83 4.92
C ASP A 29 -18.54 -0.40 5.17
N ARG A 30 -18.05 0.28 6.21
CA ARG A 30 -18.41 1.69 6.49
C ARG A 30 -17.50 2.64 5.72
N PRO A 31 -18.03 3.78 5.24
CA PRO A 31 -17.20 4.80 4.59
C PRO A 31 -16.35 5.52 5.63
N TRP A 32 -15.07 5.71 5.33
CA TRP A 32 -14.11 6.45 6.15
C TRP A 32 -13.80 7.79 5.49
N ALA A 33 -14.12 8.87 6.21
CA ALA A 33 -13.87 10.24 5.75
C ALA A 33 -12.40 10.64 5.93
N ASN A 34 -11.93 11.60 5.12
CA ASN A 34 -10.56 12.13 5.13
C ASN A 34 -9.47 11.14 4.69
N ASN A 35 -9.87 10.08 3.98
CA ASN A 35 -8.97 9.16 3.32
C ASN A 35 -8.95 9.42 1.81
N VAL A 36 -7.78 9.23 1.21
CA VAL A 36 -7.53 9.39 -0.22
C VAL A 36 -7.00 8.08 -0.79
N VAL A 37 -7.48 7.72 -1.98
CA VAL A 37 -7.00 6.54 -2.70
C VAL A 37 -5.54 6.75 -3.08
N CYS A 38 -4.69 5.78 -2.74
CA CYS A 38 -3.30 5.78 -3.11
C CYS A 38 -3.13 5.64 -4.63
N ALA A 39 -2.13 6.33 -5.18
CA ALA A 39 -1.76 6.15 -6.58
C ALA A 39 -1.40 4.68 -6.84
N ASP A 40 -1.91 4.13 -7.96
CA ASP A 40 -1.66 2.77 -8.43
C ASP A 40 -2.03 1.63 -7.45
N SER A 41 -2.83 1.94 -6.42
CA SER A 41 -3.32 0.96 -5.43
C SER A 41 -4.82 1.14 -5.19
N LYS A 42 -5.44 0.13 -4.55
CA LYS A 42 -6.79 0.25 -3.99
C LYS A 42 -6.79 0.60 -2.51
N THR A 43 -5.63 0.63 -1.86
CA THR A 43 -5.50 1.15 -0.49
C THR A 43 -5.83 2.63 -0.45
N CYS A 44 -6.52 3.05 0.61
CA CYS A 44 -6.67 4.44 0.97
C CYS A 44 -5.84 4.78 2.21
N CYS A 45 -5.15 5.92 2.19
CA CYS A 45 -4.46 6.46 3.37
C CYS A 45 -5.10 7.77 3.83
N SER A 46 -4.83 8.17 5.07
CA SER A 46 -5.16 9.53 5.52
C SER A 46 -4.54 10.54 4.56
N SER A 47 -5.20 11.67 4.34
CA SER A 47 -4.64 12.79 3.57
C SER A 47 -3.32 13.33 4.13
N GLN A 48 -3.02 13.06 5.40
CA GLN A 48 -1.76 13.42 6.07
C GLN A 48 -0.78 12.23 6.18
N GLY A 49 -1.17 11.06 5.69
CA GLY A 49 -0.38 9.84 5.70
C GLY A 49 0.38 9.64 4.39
N LYS A 50 1.25 8.65 4.37
CA LYS A 50 2.02 8.26 3.17
C LYS A 50 1.56 6.91 2.67
N CYS A 51 1.25 6.83 1.37
CA CYS A 51 1.04 5.57 0.67
C CYS A 51 2.36 4.82 0.51
N LEU A 52 2.37 3.53 0.83
CA LEU A 52 3.53 2.66 0.67
C LEU A 52 3.32 1.63 -0.45
N PRO A 53 4.39 1.18 -1.13
CA PRO A 53 4.28 0.21 -2.23
C PRO A 53 3.69 -1.14 -1.82
N ASN A 54 3.76 -1.49 -0.54
CA ASN A 54 3.21 -2.72 0.03
C ASN A 54 1.72 -2.60 0.41
N LYS A 55 0.98 -1.65 -0.19
CA LYS A 55 -0.45 -1.43 0.07
C LYS A 55 -0.78 -1.03 1.52
N MET A 56 0.21 -0.55 2.27
CA MET A 56 0.07 -0.05 3.63
C MET A 56 0.14 1.47 3.69
N CYS A 57 -0.25 2.04 4.83
CA CYS A 57 -0.15 3.46 5.10
C CYS A 57 0.87 3.72 6.21
N ASN A 58 1.74 4.71 6.02
CA ASN A 58 2.36 5.37 7.16
C ASN A 58 1.41 6.45 7.67
N THR A 59 1.19 6.55 8.98
CA THR A 59 0.30 7.57 9.56
C THR A 59 0.82 9.00 9.42
N ARG A 60 2.09 9.18 9.02
CA ARG A 60 2.72 10.47 8.77
C ARG A 60 3.33 10.53 7.37
N GLU A 61 3.20 11.68 6.72
CA GLU A 61 3.78 11.94 5.40
C GLU A 61 5.33 11.83 5.40
N ASP A 62 5.97 12.18 6.52
CA ASP A 62 7.43 12.08 6.71
C ASP A 62 7.96 10.64 6.81
N GLY A 63 7.07 9.63 6.82
CA GLY A 63 7.42 8.22 6.90
C GLY A 63 7.89 7.76 8.28
N LYS A 64 7.80 8.60 9.32
CA LYS A 64 8.21 8.28 10.69
C LYS A 64 7.04 7.87 11.60
N GLY A 65 5.83 7.77 11.04
CA GLY A 65 4.65 7.30 11.75
C GLY A 65 4.55 5.78 11.77
N ASP A 66 3.48 5.29 12.37
CA ASP A 66 3.16 3.87 12.43
C ASP A 66 2.74 3.35 11.05
N ILE A 67 3.05 2.08 10.79
CA ILE A 67 2.55 1.37 9.62
C ILE A 67 1.20 0.75 9.98
N VAL A 68 0.16 1.18 9.28
CA VAL A 68 -1.21 0.75 9.54
C VAL A 68 -1.86 0.22 8.27
N ARG A 69 -2.84 -0.67 8.46
CA ARG A 69 -3.79 -1.06 7.42
C ARG A 69 -4.68 0.14 7.10
N GLY A 70 -4.66 0.58 5.85
CA GLY A 70 -5.56 1.61 5.35
C GLY A 70 -6.96 1.05 5.02
N PRO A 71 -8.00 1.91 4.94
CA PRO A 71 -9.25 1.56 4.27
C PRO A 71 -9.04 1.20 2.80
N CYS A 72 -10.10 0.75 2.13
CA CYS A 72 -10.05 0.16 0.81
C CYS A 72 -10.98 0.90 -0.17
N ALA A 73 -10.52 1.17 -1.39
CA ALA A 73 -11.34 1.78 -2.44
C ALA A 73 -12.32 0.78 -3.10
N VAL A 74 -12.19 -0.52 -2.78
CA VAL A 74 -13.15 -1.57 -3.16
C VAL A 74 -14.01 -1.97 -1.97
N ARG A 75 -15.24 -2.40 -2.29
CA ARG A 75 -16.23 -2.88 -1.35
C ARG A 75 -16.92 -4.11 -1.95
N PRO A 76 -16.94 -5.28 -1.28
CA PRO A 76 -16.38 -5.54 0.05
C PRO A 76 -14.84 -5.41 0.09
N TYR A 77 -14.29 -5.32 1.30
CA TYR A 77 -12.84 -5.25 1.51
C TYR A 77 -12.16 -6.48 0.88
N ASP A 78 -11.13 -6.25 0.06
CA ASP A 78 -10.36 -7.31 -0.60
C ASP A 78 -8.91 -7.26 -0.09
N PRO A 79 -8.45 -8.28 0.68
CA PRO A 79 -7.11 -8.29 1.25
C PRO A 79 -6.01 -8.38 0.18
N GLU A 80 -6.31 -8.95 -1.01
CA GLU A 80 -5.37 -8.98 -2.12
C GLU A 80 -5.16 -7.58 -2.71
N LEU A 81 -6.15 -6.70 -2.63
CA LEU A 81 -6.10 -5.36 -3.23
C LEU A 81 -5.77 -4.23 -2.24
N CYS A 82 -6.12 -4.36 -0.96
CA CYS A 82 -6.15 -3.23 -0.01
C CYS A 82 -5.21 -3.30 1.19
N GLY A 83 -4.35 -4.33 1.24
CA GLY A 83 -3.20 -4.42 2.13
C GLY A 83 -3.57 -4.91 3.53
N GLU A 84 -2.95 -6.00 3.97
CA GLU A 84 -3.32 -6.68 5.20
C GLU A 84 -2.19 -6.70 6.22
N LEU A 85 -2.50 -6.38 7.48
CA LEU A 85 -1.56 -6.54 8.59
C LEU A 85 -1.60 -7.99 9.06
N CYS A 86 -0.76 -8.83 8.47
CA CYS A 86 -0.59 -10.19 8.98
C CYS A 86 0.30 -10.10 10.24
N ASN A 87 -0.26 -10.47 11.38
CA ASN A 87 0.48 -10.50 12.64
C ASN A 87 1.42 -11.70 12.61
N TYR A 88 2.73 -11.48 12.71
CA TYR A 88 3.67 -12.56 13.02
C TYR A 88 3.57 -12.89 14.51
N SER A 89 2.43 -13.39 14.98
CA SER A 89 2.28 -13.86 16.34
C SER A 89 1.86 -15.32 16.36
N LYS A 90 2.82 -16.22 16.14
CA LYS A 90 3.28 -17.26 17.09
C LYS A 90 4.37 -18.09 16.42
N SER A 91 5.60 -18.01 16.93
CA SER A 91 6.56 -19.11 16.75
C SER A 91 5.99 -20.34 17.45
N ILE A 92 5.49 -21.31 16.70
CA ILE A 92 5.33 -22.67 17.20
C ILE A 92 6.68 -23.36 16.96
N ASP A 93 7.41 -23.62 18.04
CA ASP A 93 8.58 -24.50 18.01
C ASP A 93 8.11 -25.89 17.57
N LEU A 94 8.29 -26.24 16.30
CA LEU A 94 8.14 -27.60 15.82
C LEU A 94 9.53 -28.23 15.63
N PRO A 95 9.95 -29.20 16.46
CA PRO A 95 11.12 -30.01 16.14
C PRO A 95 10.82 -30.90 14.92
N PRO A 96 11.80 -31.24 14.03
CA PRO A 96 13.25 -31.01 14.07
C PRO A 96 13.85 -30.23 12.87
N TYR A 97 13.09 -29.42 12.12
CA TYR A 97 13.61 -28.74 10.91
C TYR A 97 13.39 -27.21 10.94
N PRO A 98 14.43 -26.38 10.77
CA PRO A 98 14.32 -24.92 10.79
C PRO A 98 13.91 -24.41 9.41
N THR A 99 12.78 -24.85 8.88
CA THR A 99 12.10 -24.07 7.85
C THR A 99 11.17 -23.14 8.60
N HIS A 100 11.53 -21.86 8.65
CA HIS A 100 10.68 -20.79 9.17
C HIS A 100 9.46 -20.65 8.26
N ALA A 101 8.51 -21.58 8.37
CA ALA A 101 7.18 -21.41 7.82
C ALA A 101 6.43 -20.54 8.83
N ALA A 102 6.52 -19.22 8.64
CA ALA A 102 5.55 -18.33 9.23
C ALA A 102 4.19 -18.69 8.64
N ILE A 103 3.32 -19.30 9.44
CA ILE A 103 1.90 -19.38 9.09
C ILE A 103 1.43 -17.93 9.11
N LEU A 104 1.09 -17.44 7.92
CA LEU A 104 0.59 -16.10 7.71
C LEU A 104 -0.87 -16.12 8.18
N ASP A 105 -1.11 -15.96 9.49
CA ASP A 105 -2.46 -15.70 10.03
C ASP A 105 -2.84 -14.26 9.66
N CYS A 106 -3.11 -14.09 8.36
CA CYS A 106 -3.90 -13.00 7.83
C CYS A 106 -5.33 -13.26 8.29
N ALA A 107 -5.94 -12.29 8.98
CA ALA A 107 -7.29 -12.46 9.50
C ALA A 107 -8.25 -12.33 8.32
N ASP A 108 -8.69 -13.49 7.79
CA ASP A 108 -9.72 -13.64 6.77
C ASP A 108 -10.94 -12.73 7.04
#